data_AF-A0A348Y8B5-F1
#
_entry.id   AF-A0A348Y8B5-F1
#
_cell.length_a   1.000
_cell.length_b   1.000
_cell.length_c   1.000
_cell.angle_alpha   90.00
_cell.angle_beta   90.00
_cell.angle_gamma   90.00
#
_symmetry.space_group_name_H-M   'P 1'
#
loop_
_entity.id
_entity.type
_entity.pdbx_description
1 polymer ?
#
loop_
_entity_poly.entity_id
_entity_poly.type
_entity_poly.pdbx_seq_one_letter_code
_entity_poly.pdbx_strand_id
1 'polypeptide(L)'
;AEIITSKKDLQAMYETGRGSYKMRATFHIDPKEKNLVIINALPYQVSGNKIQEQIAKLMTDKKLPWITDIHDESDHENACRIVLELRSTRVDVDRVMSHLFASTDLESNYRVNMNMIGLNGKPQVKNLKEILEEWLICRRSVVTRRLQYRLDKIDKRLHILTGLLIAYLNIDEVIRIIREEDDPKLALMQDYDLTDIQANAILDIRLRQLAKLEEFELRREQDELANERAIIQEYLNNPDSLTTLMIDELTADMKEHGNERVSPLAEREEAQALKESDLVPSEPITAVLSKAGWIRAAKG
;
A
#
# COMPACT_ATOMS: atom_id res chain seq x y z
N ALA A 1 12.18 2.37 -12.54
CA ALA A 1 12.62 1.04 -12.99
C ALA A 1 11.43 0.13 -13.21
N GLU A 2 11.61 -0.89 -14.04
CA GLU A 2 10.59 -1.88 -14.38
C GLU A 2 10.92 -3.23 -13.73
N ILE A 3 9.91 -4.04 -13.43
CA ILE A 3 10.08 -5.42 -12.97
C ILE A 3 10.02 -6.33 -14.18
N ILE A 4 11.07 -7.13 -14.38
CA ILE A 4 11.25 -7.94 -15.59
C ILE A 4 10.97 -9.43 -15.40
N THR A 5 10.75 -9.86 -14.16
CA THR A 5 10.44 -11.27 -13.84
C THR A 5 9.12 -11.68 -14.48
N SER A 6 9.11 -12.89 -15.05
CA SER A 6 7.93 -13.42 -15.74
C SER A 6 6.72 -13.48 -14.81
N LYS A 7 5.51 -13.36 -15.39
CA LYS A 7 4.28 -13.48 -14.60
C LYS A 7 4.18 -14.81 -13.85
N LYS A 8 4.64 -15.89 -14.48
CA LYS A 8 4.64 -17.25 -13.91
C LYS A 8 5.50 -17.33 -12.64
N ASP A 9 6.69 -16.74 -12.68
CA ASP A 9 7.61 -16.77 -11.53
C ASP A 9 7.12 -15.86 -10.41
N LEU A 10 6.54 -14.71 -10.74
CA LEU A 10 5.88 -13.84 -9.76
C LEU A 10 4.71 -14.56 -9.07
N GLN A 11 3.90 -15.31 -9.82
CA GLN A 11 2.82 -16.12 -9.26
C GLN A 11 3.37 -17.20 -8.32
N ALA A 12 4.38 -17.96 -8.73
CA ALA A 12 5.00 -18.98 -7.88
C ALA A 12 5.60 -18.38 -6.59
N MET A 13 6.17 -17.17 -6.67
CA MET A 13 6.64 -16.43 -5.50
C MET A 13 5.49 -16.12 -4.53
N TYR A 14 4.34 -15.65 -5.04
CA TYR A 14 3.17 -15.39 -4.20
C TYR A 14 2.52 -16.66 -3.64
N GLU A 15 2.57 -17.78 -4.35
CA GLU A 15 2.03 -19.07 -3.90
C GLU A 15 2.89 -19.74 -2.81
N THR A 16 4.20 -19.54 -2.85
CA THR A 16 5.14 -20.15 -1.89
C THR A 16 5.55 -19.20 -0.75
N GLY A 17 5.31 -17.90 -0.90
CA GLY A 17 5.77 -16.86 0.02
C GLY A 17 7.29 -16.61 -0.01
N ARG A 18 8.00 -17.26 -0.93
CA ARG A 18 9.46 -17.15 -1.10
C ARG A 18 9.80 -17.01 -2.57
N GLY A 19 10.86 -16.28 -2.87
CA GLY A 19 11.37 -16.22 -4.23
C GLY A 19 12.27 -15.03 -4.42
N SER A 20 12.37 -14.59 -5.67
CA SER A 20 13.03 -13.35 -6.00
C SER A 20 12.42 -12.76 -7.25
N TYR A 21 12.50 -11.45 -7.38
CA TYR A 21 12.17 -10.75 -8.61
C TYR A 21 13.33 -9.83 -9.00
N LYS A 22 13.42 -9.53 -10.29
CA LYS A 22 14.43 -8.65 -10.86
C LYS A 22 13.81 -7.32 -11.24
N MET A 23 14.51 -6.23 -10.93
CA MET A 23 14.19 -4.91 -11.47
C MET A 23 15.30 -4.45 -12.40
N ARG A 24 14.92 -3.79 -13.48
CA ARG A 24 15.83 -3.23 -14.49
C ARG A 24 15.61 -1.73 -14.62
N ALA A 25 16.71 -1.00 -14.78
CA ALA A 25 16.70 0.42 -15.04
C ALA A 25 16.01 0.71 -16.39
N THR A 26 15.29 1.83 -16.50
CA THR A 26 14.72 2.28 -17.76
C THR A 26 15.64 3.30 -18.42
N PHE A 27 15.82 3.20 -19.73
CA PHE A 27 16.69 4.09 -20.49
C PHE A 27 16.05 4.49 -21.82
N HIS A 28 16.59 5.53 -22.45
CA HIS A 28 16.27 5.93 -23.81
C HIS A 28 17.50 6.57 -24.47
N ILE A 29 17.49 6.64 -25.80
CA ILE A 29 18.51 7.36 -26.57
C ILE A 29 18.08 8.82 -26.69
N ASP A 30 19.01 9.75 -26.55
CA ASP A 30 18.72 11.18 -26.71
C ASP A 30 18.22 11.46 -28.16
N PRO A 31 17.10 12.18 -28.33
CA PRO A 31 16.54 12.47 -29.65
C PRO A 31 17.41 13.40 -30.51
N LYS A 32 18.24 14.25 -29.89
CA LYS A 32 19.15 15.18 -30.57
C LYS A 32 20.51 14.53 -30.81
N GLU A 33 21.04 13.87 -29.78
CA GLU A 33 22.38 13.28 -29.80
C GLU A 33 22.33 11.75 -29.73
N LYS A 34 22.32 11.10 -30.90
CA LYS A 34 22.13 9.64 -31.02
C LYS A 34 23.24 8.79 -30.39
N ASN A 35 24.35 9.40 -29.96
CA ASN A 35 25.44 8.76 -29.23
C ASN A 35 25.23 8.79 -27.70
N LEU A 36 24.20 9.47 -27.19
CA LEU A 36 23.91 9.55 -25.77
C LEU A 36 22.79 8.59 -25.37
N VAL A 37 23.05 7.80 -24.33
CA VAL A 37 22.06 6.93 -23.69
C VAL A 37 21.76 7.48 -22.30
N ILE A 38 20.49 7.79 -22.05
CA ILE A 38 20.03 8.40 -20.81
C ILE A 38 19.25 7.38 -20.00
N ILE A 39 19.73 7.11 -18.78
CA ILE A 39 19.04 6.27 -17.80
C ILE A 39 18.08 7.14 -16.98
N ASN A 40 16.78 6.85 -17.09
CA ASN A 40 15.70 7.64 -16.52
C ASN A 40 15.31 7.21 -15.10
N ALA A 41 15.50 5.93 -14.77
CA ALA A 41 15.13 5.43 -13.45
C ALA A 41 15.94 4.20 -13.08
N LEU A 42 16.53 4.23 -11.89
CA LEU A 42 17.29 3.13 -11.32
C LEU A 42 16.40 2.12 -10.57
N PRO A 43 16.90 0.88 -10.34
CA PRO A 43 16.27 -0.07 -9.45
C PRO A 43 16.17 0.44 -8.01
N TYR A 44 15.29 -0.19 -7.22
CA TYR A 44 15.04 0.21 -5.82
C TYR A 44 16.31 0.16 -4.96
N GLN A 45 16.57 1.19 -4.16
CA GLN A 45 17.75 1.30 -3.29
C GLN A 45 19.12 1.27 -4.01
N VAL A 46 19.15 1.54 -5.32
CA VAL A 46 20.39 1.72 -6.08
C VAL A 46 20.68 3.21 -6.25
N SER A 47 21.88 3.66 -5.88
CA SER A 47 22.32 5.05 -6.04
C SER A 47 23.02 5.28 -7.38
N GLY A 48 22.87 6.47 -7.95
CA GLY A 48 23.56 6.86 -9.19
C GLY A 48 25.08 6.78 -9.07
N ASN A 49 25.64 7.31 -7.97
CA ASN A 49 27.08 7.24 -7.69
C ASN A 49 27.62 5.81 -7.73
N LYS A 50 26.89 4.84 -7.17
CA LYS A 50 27.32 3.42 -7.17
C LYS A 50 27.38 2.86 -8.59
N ILE A 51 26.39 3.20 -9.42
CA ILE A 51 26.38 2.81 -10.84
C ILE A 51 27.57 3.44 -11.58
N GLN A 52 27.86 4.71 -11.32
CA GLN A 52 29.00 5.38 -11.93
C GLN A 52 30.33 4.73 -11.57
N GLU A 53 30.54 4.41 -10.29
CA GLU A 53 31.72 3.70 -9.82
C GLU A 53 31.86 2.32 -10.50
N GLN A 54 30.77 1.57 -10.61
CA GLN A 54 30.77 0.26 -11.27
C GLN A 54 31.13 0.38 -12.76
N ILE A 55 30.55 1.34 -13.48
CA ILE A 55 30.80 1.55 -14.91
C ILE A 55 32.22 2.08 -15.13
N ALA A 56 32.68 3.06 -14.34
CA ALA A 56 34.05 3.59 -14.42
C ALA A 56 35.11 2.51 -14.17
N LYS A 57 34.85 1.57 -13.24
CA LYS A 57 35.71 0.40 -13.03
C LYS A 57 35.75 -0.50 -14.27
N LEU A 58 34.60 -0.79 -14.88
CA LEU A 58 34.54 -1.60 -16.10
C LEU A 58 35.24 -0.92 -17.31
N MET A 59 35.19 0.41 -17.39
CA MET A 59 35.95 1.20 -18.38
C MET A 59 37.46 1.10 -18.14
N THR A 60 37.90 1.23 -16.89
CA THR A 60 39.31 1.11 -16.49
C THR A 60 39.86 -0.29 -16.79
N ASP A 61 39.06 -1.32 -16.55
CA ASP A 61 39.38 -2.73 -16.85
C ASP A 61 39.33 -3.05 -18.36
N LYS A 62 39.06 -2.07 -19.22
CA LYS A 62 38.88 -2.20 -20.68
C LYS A 62 37.77 -3.16 -21.11
N LYS A 63 36.78 -3.39 -20.25
CA LYS A 63 35.61 -4.25 -20.52
C LYS A 63 34.48 -3.51 -21.23
N LEU A 64 34.55 -2.18 -21.29
CA LEU A 64 33.59 -1.31 -21.97
C LEU A 64 34.27 -0.40 -23.00
N PRO A 65 34.77 -0.92 -24.14
CA PRO A 65 35.45 -0.09 -25.13
C PRO A 65 34.53 0.89 -25.85
N TRP A 66 33.21 0.65 -25.85
CA TRP A 66 32.23 1.47 -26.57
C TRP A 66 31.75 2.70 -25.83
N ILE A 67 31.98 2.77 -24.52
CA ILE A 67 31.60 3.93 -23.69
C ILE A 67 32.82 4.84 -23.56
N THR A 68 32.63 6.12 -23.85
CA THR A 68 33.67 7.16 -23.76
C THR A 68 33.64 7.80 -22.37
N ASP A 69 32.46 8.16 -21.89
CA ASP A 69 32.29 8.87 -20.64
C ASP A 69 30.93 8.56 -19.99
N ILE A 70 30.82 8.86 -18.70
CA ILE A 70 29.60 8.75 -17.89
C ILE A 70 29.49 9.93 -16.91
N HIS A 71 28.33 10.57 -16.89
CA HIS A 71 28.06 11.71 -16.00
C HIS A 71 26.66 11.65 -15.38
N ASP A 72 26.51 12.25 -14.20
CA ASP A 72 25.21 12.40 -13.51
C ASP A 72 24.71 13.82 -13.80
N GLU A 73 23.60 13.92 -14.49
CA GLU A 73 22.88 15.17 -14.77
C GLU A 73 21.57 15.24 -13.98
N SER A 74 21.47 14.49 -12.89
CA SER A 74 20.28 14.53 -12.03
C SER A 74 20.14 15.89 -11.35
N ASP A 75 18.95 16.49 -11.47
CA ASP A 75 18.59 17.78 -10.89
C ASP A 75 17.19 17.72 -10.27
N HIS A 76 16.63 18.87 -9.88
CA HIS A 76 15.29 18.93 -9.30
C HIS A 76 14.20 18.56 -10.34
N GLU A 77 14.42 18.82 -11.62
CA GLU A 77 13.45 18.53 -12.68
C GLU A 77 13.53 17.06 -13.13
N ASN A 78 14.73 16.48 -13.10
CA ASN A 78 15.06 15.12 -13.50
C ASN A 78 15.66 14.38 -12.31
N ALA A 79 14.80 13.77 -11.49
CA ALA A 79 15.21 13.08 -10.26
C ALA A 79 16.27 11.97 -10.47
N CYS A 80 16.37 11.43 -11.69
CA CYS A 80 17.42 10.52 -12.11
C CYS A 80 17.72 10.73 -13.59
N ARG A 81 18.90 11.24 -13.91
CA ARG A 81 19.39 11.39 -15.29
C ARG A 81 20.87 11.07 -15.35
N ILE A 82 21.19 9.79 -15.59
CA ILE A 82 22.57 9.37 -15.80
C ILE A 82 22.80 9.24 -17.30
N VAL A 83 23.81 9.95 -17.81
CA VAL A 83 24.12 10.00 -19.24
C VAL A 83 25.36 9.16 -19.52
N LEU A 84 25.24 8.26 -20.49
CA LEU A 84 26.31 7.44 -21.02
C LEU A 84 26.66 7.93 -22.42
N GLU A 85 27.90 8.36 -22.63
CA GLU A 85 28.38 8.77 -23.95
C GLU A 85 29.02 7.58 -24.67
N LEU A 86 28.49 7.24 -25.84
CA LEU A 86 29.02 6.19 -26.70
C LEU A 86 30.09 6.75 -27.65
N ARG A 87 31.11 5.95 -27.94
CA ARG A 87 32.22 6.28 -28.86
C ARG A 87 31.74 6.61 -30.28
N SER A 88 30.64 6.00 -30.71
CA SER A 88 30.07 6.21 -32.05
C SER A 88 28.59 5.92 -32.06
N THR A 89 27.85 6.58 -32.95
CA THR A 89 26.43 6.31 -33.23
C THR A 89 26.18 4.95 -33.88
N ARG A 90 27.23 4.25 -34.33
CA ARG A 90 27.15 2.89 -34.90
C ARG A 90 27.16 1.78 -33.85
N VAL A 91 27.37 2.12 -32.58
CA VAL A 91 27.37 1.16 -31.49
C VAL A 91 25.95 0.65 -31.27
N ASP A 92 25.81 -0.67 -31.15
CA ASP A 92 24.55 -1.32 -30.80
C ASP A 92 24.23 -1.06 -29.31
N VAL A 93 23.31 -0.12 -29.09
CA VAL A 93 22.91 0.33 -27.75
C VAL A 93 22.32 -0.82 -26.93
N ASP A 94 21.47 -1.65 -27.54
CA ASP A 94 20.80 -2.74 -26.84
C ASP A 94 21.81 -3.78 -26.36
N ARG A 95 22.83 -4.06 -27.19
CA ARG A 95 23.94 -4.95 -26.81
C ARG A 95 24.78 -4.39 -25.66
N VAL A 96 25.11 -3.09 -25.69
CA VAL A 96 25.85 -2.43 -24.59
C VAL A 96 25.03 -2.46 -23.31
N MET A 97 23.75 -2.11 -23.38
CA MET A 97 22.87 -2.09 -22.21
C MET A 97 22.65 -3.49 -21.64
N SER A 98 22.48 -4.53 -22.49
CA SER A 98 22.39 -5.93 -22.03
C SER A 98 23.63 -6.36 -21.24
N HIS A 99 24.83 -5.97 -21.70
CA HIS A 99 26.06 -6.22 -20.95
C HIS A 99 26.12 -5.47 -19.63
N LEU A 100 25.71 -4.19 -19.62
CA LEU A 100 25.68 -3.37 -18.41
C LEU A 100 24.68 -3.92 -17.38
N PHE A 101 23.50 -4.36 -17.80
CA PHE A 101 22.53 -5.02 -16.91
C PHE A 101 23.12 -6.28 -16.28
N ALA A 102 23.88 -7.09 -17.03
CA ALA A 102 24.49 -8.31 -16.50
C ALA A 102 25.66 -8.04 -15.54
N SER A 103 26.29 -6.87 -15.63
CA SER A 103 27.58 -6.58 -14.97
C SER A 103 27.51 -5.50 -13.89
N THR A 104 26.40 -4.79 -13.78
CA THR A 104 26.18 -3.65 -12.87
C THR A 104 24.82 -3.77 -12.19
N ASP A 105 24.59 -2.95 -11.17
CA ASP A 105 23.32 -2.95 -10.42
C ASP A 105 22.17 -2.29 -11.21
N LEU A 106 22.37 -1.88 -12.47
CA LEU A 106 21.31 -1.44 -13.38
C LEU A 106 20.24 -2.53 -13.58
N GLU A 107 20.59 -3.80 -13.40
CA GLU A 107 19.66 -4.87 -13.10
C GLU A 107 19.99 -5.47 -11.75
N SER A 108 19.01 -5.48 -10.84
CA SER A 108 19.19 -5.96 -9.48
C SER A 108 18.16 -7.05 -9.15
N ASN A 109 18.61 -8.08 -8.44
CA ASN A 109 17.76 -9.16 -7.96
C ASN A 109 17.35 -8.93 -6.49
N TYR A 110 16.05 -8.97 -6.22
CA TYR A 110 15.48 -8.74 -4.90
C TYR A 110 14.92 -10.03 -4.35
N ARG A 111 15.45 -10.47 -3.22
CA ARG A 111 14.96 -11.66 -2.52
C ARG A 111 13.66 -11.32 -1.78
N VAL A 112 12.66 -12.17 -1.95
CA VAL A 112 11.37 -12.10 -1.25
C VAL A 112 11.25 -13.27 -0.29
N ASN A 113 10.92 -12.96 0.95
CA ASN A 113 10.60 -13.93 2.00
C ASN A 113 9.49 -13.34 2.89
N MET A 114 8.26 -13.78 2.67
CA MET A 114 7.06 -13.29 3.37
C MET A 114 6.94 -13.92 4.76
N ASN A 115 7.98 -13.77 5.58
CA ASN A 115 8.00 -14.24 6.96
C ASN A 115 7.37 -13.19 7.88
N MET A 116 6.33 -13.57 8.61
CA MET A 116 5.61 -12.67 9.51
C MET A 116 5.02 -13.41 10.71
N ILE A 117 4.68 -12.67 11.77
CA ILE A 117 4.01 -13.22 12.94
C ILE A 117 2.52 -13.30 12.65
N GLY A 118 1.96 -14.50 12.78
CA GLY A 118 0.52 -14.70 12.60
C GLY A 118 -0.33 -14.37 13.83
N LEU A 119 -1.65 -14.51 13.68
CA LEU A 119 -2.64 -14.42 14.76
C LEU A 119 -2.38 -15.44 15.89
N ASN A 120 -1.68 -16.53 15.58
CA ASN A 120 -1.22 -17.53 16.55
C ASN A 120 0.04 -17.09 17.35
N GLY A 121 0.56 -15.88 17.11
CA GLY A 121 1.74 -15.34 17.78
C GLY A 121 3.07 -15.97 17.35
N LYS A 122 3.08 -16.81 16.31
CA LYS A 122 4.29 -17.53 15.85
C LYS A 122 4.79 -16.97 14.51
N PRO A 123 6.11 -16.86 14.31
CA PRO A 123 6.69 -16.47 13.03
C PRO A 123 6.56 -17.61 12.01
N GLN A 124 5.98 -17.31 10.86
CA GLN A 124 5.74 -18.26 9.77
C GLN A 124 5.89 -17.56 8.41
N VAL A 125 6.38 -18.29 7.42
CA VAL A 125 6.33 -17.84 6.02
C VAL A 125 4.95 -18.16 5.47
N LYS A 126 4.32 -17.14 4.88
CA LYS A 126 2.95 -17.22 4.37
C LYS A 126 2.88 -16.84 2.91
N ASN A 127 2.01 -17.50 2.17
CA ASN A 127 1.68 -17.13 0.80
C ASN A 127 0.71 -15.94 0.76
N LEU A 128 0.51 -15.34 -0.42
CA LEU A 128 -0.33 -14.15 -0.57
C LEU A 128 -1.78 -14.40 -0.12
N LYS A 129 -2.33 -15.58 -0.41
CA LYS A 129 -3.69 -15.94 -0.02
C LYS A 129 -3.84 -16.00 1.50
N GLU A 130 -2.93 -16.70 2.18
CA GLU A 130 -2.90 -16.80 3.65
C GLU A 130 -2.77 -15.43 4.31
N ILE A 131 -1.93 -14.55 3.76
CA ILE A 131 -1.78 -13.17 4.25
C ILE A 131 -3.10 -12.41 4.16
N LEU A 132 -3.77 -12.46 3.00
CA LEU A 132 -5.03 -11.74 2.78
C LEU A 132 -6.16 -12.32 3.63
N GLU A 133 -6.30 -13.64 3.71
CA GLU A 133 -7.31 -14.31 4.53
C GLU A 133 -7.15 -13.96 6.01
N GLU A 134 -5.92 -14.04 6.53
CA GLU A 134 -5.66 -13.74 7.93
C GLU A 134 -5.84 -12.26 8.26
N TRP A 135 -5.42 -11.38 7.34
CA TRP A 135 -5.67 -9.96 7.47
C TRP A 135 -7.16 -9.63 7.46
N LEU A 136 -7.97 -10.30 6.62
CA LEU A 136 -9.43 -10.13 6.61
C LEU A 136 -10.08 -10.60 7.92
N ILE A 137 -9.60 -11.70 8.52
CA ILE A 137 -10.04 -12.15 9.85
C ILE A 137 -9.74 -11.07 10.90
N CYS A 138 -8.52 -10.51 10.88
CA CYS A 138 -8.12 -9.43 11.78
C CYS A 138 -9.01 -8.19 11.57
N ARG A 139 -9.19 -7.76 10.31
CA ARG A 139 -10.01 -6.60 9.97
C ARG A 139 -11.45 -6.78 10.44
N ARG A 140 -12.05 -7.95 10.20
CA ARG A 140 -13.39 -8.28 10.67
C ARG A 140 -13.49 -8.16 12.19
N SER A 141 -12.53 -8.72 12.93
CA SER A 141 -12.48 -8.60 14.39
C SER A 141 -12.40 -7.15 14.87
N VAL A 142 -11.56 -6.32 14.23
CA VAL A 142 -11.44 -4.90 14.55
C VAL A 142 -12.75 -4.14 14.29
N VAL A 143 -13.39 -4.38 13.15
CA VAL A 143 -14.68 -3.75 12.80
C VAL A 143 -15.77 -4.18 13.78
N THR A 144 -15.87 -5.48 14.10
CA THR A 144 -16.82 -5.99 15.11
C THR A 144 -16.60 -5.32 16.47
N ARG A 145 -15.35 -5.19 16.92
CA ARG A 145 -15.04 -4.51 18.19
C ARG A 145 -15.40 -3.02 18.16
N ARG A 146 -15.17 -2.34 17.03
CA ARG A 146 -15.54 -0.93 16.84
C ARG A 146 -17.06 -0.75 16.90
N LEU A 147 -17.82 -1.62 16.22
CA LEU A 147 -19.27 -1.62 16.22
C LEU A 147 -19.83 -1.93 17.61
N GLN A 148 -19.31 -2.95 18.29
CA GLN A 148 -19.72 -3.29 19.65
C GLN A 148 -19.46 -2.14 20.62
N TYR A 149 -18.30 -1.48 20.53
CA TYR A 149 -18.01 -0.31 21.36
C TYR A 149 -19.00 0.83 21.14
N ARG A 150 -19.43 1.07 19.90
CA ARG A 150 -20.45 2.07 19.60
C ARG A 150 -21.82 1.63 20.11
N LEU A 151 -22.20 0.37 19.91
CA LEU A 151 -23.44 -0.21 20.40
C LEU A 151 -23.55 -0.08 21.93
N ASP A 152 -22.51 -0.46 22.68
CA ASP A 152 -22.48 -0.36 24.14
C ASP A 152 -22.67 1.08 24.63
N LYS A 153 -22.14 2.07 23.88
CA LYS A 153 -22.34 3.49 24.19
C LYS A 153 -23.78 3.93 23.91
N ILE A 154 -24.35 3.50 22.80
CA ILE A 154 -25.72 3.80 22.43
C ILE A 154 -26.68 3.20 23.45
N ASP A 155 -26.51 1.93 23.81
CA ASP A 155 -27.35 1.24 24.80
C ASP A 155 -27.33 1.94 26.16
N LYS A 156 -26.14 2.34 26.65
CA LYS A 156 -26.01 3.12 27.88
C LYS A 156 -26.73 4.47 27.80
N ARG A 157 -26.66 5.15 26.65
CA ARG A 157 -27.31 6.44 26.45
C ARG A 157 -28.82 6.30 26.37
N LEU A 158 -29.32 5.37 25.57
CA LEU A 158 -30.75 5.04 25.46
C LEU A 158 -31.33 4.65 26.83
N HIS A 159 -30.60 3.88 27.63
CA HIS A 159 -31.00 3.52 28.99
C HIS A 159 -31.24 4.76 29.87
N ILE A 160 -30.32 5.73 29.84
CA ILE A 160 -30.47 6.99 30.58
C ILE A 160 -31.65 7.80 30.02
N LEU A 161 -31.77 7.93 28.69
CA LEU A 161 -32.86 8.67 28.04
C LEU A 161 -34.23 8.11 28.42
N THR A 162 -34.39 6.79 28.47
CA THR A 162 -35.63 6.15 28.92
C THR A 162 -36.01 6.56 30.34
N GLY A 163 -35.05 6.57 31.27
CA GLY A 163 -35.29 7.01 32.64
C GLY A 163 -35.67 8.49 32.74
N LEU A 164 -34.96 9.35 31.99
CA LEU A 164 -35.29 10.78 31.93
C LEU A 164 -36.71 10.99 31.39
N LEU A 165 -37.08 10.34 30.30
CA LEU A 165 -38.41 10.48 29.70
C LEU A 165 -39.55 10.00 30.61
N ILE A 166 -39.32 8.96 31.43
CA ILE A 166 -40.25 8.54 32.48
C ILE A 166 -40.44 9.67 33.51
N ALA A 167 -39.36 10.36 33.89
CA ALA A 167 -39.43 11.48 34.81
C ALA A 167 -40.16 12.70 34.21
N TYR A 168 -39.98 13.00 32.91
CA TYR A 168 -40.77 14.06 32.25
C TYR A 168 -42.27 13.75 32.24
N LEU A 169 -42.65 12.49 32.03
CA LEU A 169 -44.05 12.07 32.00
C LEU A 169 -44.71 12.19 33.39
N ASN A 170 -43.94 12.03 34.47
CA ASN A 170 -44.43 11.97 35.85
C ASN A 170 -43.83 13.06 36.75
N ILE A 171 -43.56 14.25 36.17
CA ILE A 171 -42.75 15.28 36.81
C ILE A 171 -43.24 15.73 38.19
N ASP A 172 -44.55 15.88 38.37
CA ASP A 172 -45.15 16.32 39.64
C ASP A 172 -44.92 15.29 40.75
N GLU A 173 -45.05 14.01 40.41
CA GLU A 173 -44.86 12.90 41.35
C GLU A 173 -43.39 12.67 41.69
N VAL A 174 -42.50 12.78 40.70
CA VAL A 174 -41.05 12.75 40.91
C VAL A 174 -40.61 13.89 41.84
N ILE A 175 -41.15 15.10 41.66
CA ILE A 175 -40.86 16.24 42.56
C ILE A 175 -41.40 15.98 43.98
N ARG A 176 -42.59 15.37 44.11
CA ARG A 176 -43.16 15.00 45.40
C ARG A 176 -42.24 14.02 46.14
N ILE A 177 -41.84 12.92 45.48
CA ILE A 177 -40.92 11.91 46.02
C ILE A 177 -39.60 12.55 46.49
N ILE A 178 -39.00 13.42 45.67
CA ILE A 178 -37.75 14.11 46.01
C ILE A 178 -37.88 15.03 47.24
N ARG A 179 -39.08 15.57 47.51
CA ARG A 179 -39.31 16.49 48.62
C ARG A 179 -39.78 15.81 49.91
N GLU A 180 -40.46 14.68 49.81
CA GLU A 180 -41.16 14.05 50.94
C GLU A 180 -40.45 12.79 51.47
N GLU A 181 -39.71 12.08 50.63
CA GLU A 181 -39.01 10.84 51.04
C GLU A 181 -37.61 11.13 51.60
N ASP A 182 -37.20 10.35 52.61
CA ASP A 182 -35.86 10.44 53.21
C ASP A 182 -34.76 9.92 52.26
N ASP A 183 -35.07 8.90 51.45
CA ASP A 183 -34.21 8.38 50.38
C ASP A 183 -34.97 8.40 49.03
N PRO A 184 -34.99 9.55 48.34
CA PRO A 184 -35.67 9.70 47.06
C PRO A 184 -35.17 8.75 45.98
N LYS A 185 -33.90 8.34 46.06
CA LYS A 185 -33.29 7.47 45.06
C LYS A 185 -33.91 6.08 45.13
N LEU A 186 -33.98 5.49 46.33
CA LEU A 186 -34.60 4.19 46.52
C LEU A 186 -36.09 4.21 46.17
N ALA A 187 -36.80 5.28 46.54
CA ALA A 187 -38.23 5.43 46.21
C ALA A 187 -38.45 5.48 44.69
N LEU A 188 -37.70 6.32 43.95
CA LEU A 188 -37.79 6.40 42.49
C LEU A 188 -37.47 5.08 41.79
N MET A 189 -36.48 4.33 42.31
CA MET A 189 -36.14 3.01 41.78
C MET A 189 -37.28 2.01 41.97
N GLN A 190 -37.96 2.02 43.12
CA GLN A 190 -39.04 1.09 43.43
C GLN A 190 -40.34 1.42 42.66
N ASP A 191 -40.72 2.70 42.60
CA ASP A 191 -42.00 3.11 42.02
C ASP A 191 -42.02 3.04 40.48
N TYR A 192 -40.87 3.26 39.84
CA TYR A 192 -40.75 3.34 38.38
C TYR A 192 -39.84 2.25 37.78
N ASP A 193 -39.43 1.25 38.56
CA ASP A 193 -38.51 0.17 38.16
C ASP A 193 -37.23 0.70 37.49
N LEU A 194 -36.69 1.79 38.07
CA LEU A 194 -35.51 2.46 37.54
C LEU A 194 -34.24 1.82 38.09
N THR A 195 -33.22 1.74 37.24
CA THR A 195 -31.88 1.38 37.70
C THR A 195 -31.21 2.51 38.49
N ASP A 196 -30.20 2.16 39.28
CA ASP A 196 -29.38 3.12 40.03
C ASP A 196 -28.88 4.29 39.17
N ILE A 197 -28.39 3.99 37.96
CA ILE A 197 -27.85 4.98 37.02
C ILE A 197 -28.95 5.92 36.51
N GLN A 198 -30.14 5.40 36.23
CA GLN A 198 -31.28 6.22 35.78
C GLN A 198 -31.79 7.11 36.91
N ALA A 199 -31.94 6.56 38.13
CA ALA A 199 -32.37 7.32 39.29
C ALA A 199 -31.40 8.48 39.60
N ASN A 200 -30.09 8.22 39.59
CA ASN A 200 -29.08 9.28 39.72
C ASN A 200 -29.22 10.34 38.61
N ALA A 201 -29.39 9.92 37.35
CA ALA A 201 -29.55 10.84 36.23
C ALA A 201 -30.80 11.73 36.35
N ILE A 202 -31.88 11.22 36.95
CA ILE A 202 -33.11 11.99 37.23
C ILE A 202 -32.87 13.01 38.35
N LEU A 203 -32.20 12.59 39.43
CA LEU A 203 -31.87 13.47 40.55
C LEU A 203 -30.92 14.61 40.13
N ASP A 204 -30.08 14.37 39.13
CA ASP A 204 -29.16 15.36 38.56
C ASP A 204 -29.82 16.33 37.54
N ILE A 205 -31.13 16.19 37.26
CA ILE A 205 -31.84 17.09 36.34
C ILE A 205 -31.86 18.51 36.91
N ARG A 206 -31.47 19.49 36.09
CA ARG A 206 -31.59 20.91 36.43
C ARG A 206 -32.98 21.42 36.06
N LEU A 207 -33.56 22.31 36.88
CA LEU A 207 -34.88 22.90 36.64
C LEU A 207 -35.07 23.49 35.23
N ARG A 208 -34.01 24.10 34.66
CA ARG A 208 -34.04 24.63 33.29
C ARG A 208 -34.28 23.57 32.21
N GLN A 209 -33.90 22.32 32.50
CA GLN A 209 -34.05 21.20 31.58
C GLN A 209 -35.49 20.69 31.57
N LEU A 210 -36.34 21.05 32.53
CA LEU A 210 -37.75 20.62 32.59
C LEU A 210 -38.65 21.33 31.55
N ALA A 211 -38.09 22.17 30.68
CA ALA A 211 -38.83 22.82 29.61
C ALA A 211 -39.28 21.79 28.55
N LYS A 212 -40.47 21.99 27.95
CA LYS A 212 -41.00 21.12 26.88
C LYS A 212 -40.04 20.96 25.69
N LEU A 213 -39.27 21.99 25.37
CA LEU A 213 -38.29 21.94 24.27
C LEU A 213 -37.24 20.85 24.51
N GLU A 214 -36.79 20.69 25.75
CA GLU A 214 -35.78 19.70 26.12
C GLU A 214 -36.35 18.28 26.03
N GLU A 215 -37.62 18.09 26.37
CA GLU A 215 -38.30 16.79 26.16
C GLU A 215 -38.30 16.39 24.67
N PHE A 216 -38.65 17.32 23.78
CA PHE A 216 -38.61 17.07 22.34
C PHE A 216 -37.21 16.72 21.84
N GLU A 217 -36.18 17.42 22.33
CA GLU A 217 -34.78 17.15 21.99
C GLU A 217 -34.33 15.76 22.48
N LEU A 218 -34.71 15.36 23.70
CA LEU A 218 -34.41 14.03 24.23
C LEU A 218 -35.12 12.90 23.45
N ARG A 219 -36.37 13.13 23.02
CA ARG A 219 -37.10 12.18 22.15
C ARG A 219 -36.43 12.06 20.79
N ARG A 220 -36.03 13.18 20.17
CA ARG A 220 -35.30 13.16 18.90
C ARG A 220 -33.99 12.40 19.03
N GLU A 221 -33.21 12.66 20.09
CA GLU A 221 -31.97 11.93 20.37
C GLU A 221 -32.24 10.43 20.55
N GLN A 222 -33.30 10.05 21.27
CA GLN A 222 -33.69 8.65 21.45
C GLN A 222 -34.00 7.98 20.11
N ASP A 223 -34.77 8.63 19.23
CA ASP A 223 -35.13 8.09 17.91
C ASP A 223 -33.91 7.93 16.99
N GLU A 224 -33.04 8.93 16.95
CA GLU A 224 -31.78 8.89 16.18
C GLU A 224 -30.89 7.73 16.65
N LEU A 225 -30.69 7.61 17.96
CA LEU A 225 -29.89 6.54 18.55
C LEU A 225 -30.52 5.16 18.39
N ALA A 226 -31.85 5.04 18.43
CA ALA A 226 -32.56 3.80 18.19
C ALA A 226 -32.39 3.32 16.73
N ASN A 227 -32.44 4.26 15.78
CA ASN A 227 -32.18 3.96 14.36
C ASN A 227 -30.73 3.53 14.14
N GLU A 228 -29.76 4.25 14.72
CA GLU A 228 -28.35 3.89 14.63
C GLU A 228 -28.08 2.52 15.27
N ARG A 229 -28.68 2.23 16.43
CA ARG A 229 -28.62 0.93 17.10
C ARG A 229 -29.10 -0.19 16.19
N ALA A 230 -30.25 -0.02 15.52
CA ALA A 230 -30.81 -1.02 14.63
C ALA A 230 -29.87 -1.35 13.47
N ILE A 231 -29.24 -0.33 12.88
CA ILE A 231 -28.26 -0.50 11.80
C ILE A 231 -27.03 -1.27 12.31
N ILE A 232 -26.46 -0.88 13.46
CA ILE A 232 -25.28 -1.55 14.02
C ILE A 232 -25.61 -3.00 14.40
N GLN A 233 -26.78 -3.25 14.96
CA GLN A 233 -27.24 -4.58 15.32
C GLN A 233 -27.40 -5.48 14.09
N GLU A 234 -27.90 -4.95 12.97
CA GLU A 234 -27.94 -5.66 11.69
C GLU A 234 -26.54 -6.06 11.22
N TYR A 235 -25.57 -5.14 11.26
CA TYR A 235 -24.18 -5.48 10.91
C TYR A 235 -23.57 -6.55 11.82
N LEU A 236 -23.91 -6.56 13.12
CA LEU A 236 -23.36 -7.54 14.06
C LEU A 236 -24.04 -8.91 13.95
N ASN A 237 -25.34 -8.94 13.63
CA ASN A 237 -26.13 -10.17 13.55
C ASN A 237 -26.03 -10.86 12.18
N ASN A 238 -25.80 -10.09 11.11
CA ASN A 238 -25.76 -10.61 9.76
C ASN A 238 -24.33 -10.60 9.19
N PRO A 239 -23.71 -11.79 8.99
CA PRO A 239 -22.36 -11.91 8.44
C PRO A 239 -22.18 -11.24 7.07
N ASP A 240 -23.22 -11.22 6.24
CA ASP A 240 -23.17 -10.65 4.89
C ASP A 240 -23.23 -9.13 4.93
N SER A 241 -24.10 -8.56 5.77
CA SER A 241 -24.18 -7.12 6.00
C SER A 241 -22.85 -6.56 6.50
N LEU A 242 -22.16 -7.25 7.40
CA LEU A 242 -20.82 -6.87 7.86
C LEU A 242 -19.79 -6.91 6.73
N THR A 243 -19.89 -7.91 5.85
CA THR A 243 -18.97 -8.06 4.71
C THR A 243 -19.16 -6.93 3.71
N THR A 244 -20.41 -6.55 3.42
CA THR A 244 -20.73 -5.39 2.58
C THR A 244 -20.15 -4.10 3.16
N LEU A 245 -20.34 -3.85 4.46
CA LEU A 245 -19.74 -2.70 5.14
C LEU A 245 -18.21 -2.67 4.97
N MET A 246 -17.54 -3.81 5.15
CA MET A 246 -16.09 -3.90 4.96
C MET A 246 -15.67 -3.60 3.51
N ILE A 247 -16.43 -4.08 2.52
CA ILE A 247 -16.16 -3.79 1.10
C ILE A 247 -16.29 -2.29 0.82
N ASP A 248 -17.33 -1.66 1.35
CA ASP A 248 -17.58 -0.23 1.17
C ASP A 248 -16.46 0.62 1.77
N GLU A 249 -16.02 0.27 2.99
CA GLU A 249 -14.88 0.93 3.66
C GLU A 249 -13.58 0.77 2.86
N LEU A 250 -13.24 -0.44 2.43
CA LEU A 250 -12.01 -0.68 1.67
C LEU A 250 -12.04 0.01 0.30
N THR A 251 -13.23 0.13 -0.29
CA THR A 251 -13.41 0.86 -1.55
C THR A 251 -13.26 2.37 -1.35
N ALA A 252 -13.73 2.90 -0.22
CA ALA A 252 -13.51 4.30 0.15
C ALA A 252 -12.02 4.57 0.41
N ASP A 253 -11.36 3.74 1.20
CA ASP A 253 -9.93 3.83 1.50
C ASP A 253 -9.09 3.76 0.21
N MET A 254 -9.46 2.88 -0.73
CA MET A 254 -8.81 2.77 -2.04
C MET A 254 -8.95 4.06 -2.87
N LYS A 255 -10.10 4.75 -2.79
CA LYS A 255 -10.31 6.02 -3.50
C LYS A 255 -9.56 7.18 -2.85
N GLU A 256 -9.49 7.20 -1.52
CA GLU A 256 -8.84 8.28 -0.77
C GLU A 256 -7.31 8.17 -0.80
N HIS A 257 -6.77 6.96 -0.71
CA HIS A 257 -5.34 6.71 -0.54
C HIS A 257 -4.67 5.99 -1.71
N GLY A 258 -5.43 5.59 -2.74
CA GLY A 258 -4.90 4.92 -3.92
C GLY A 258 -4.01 5.82 -4.77
N ASN A 259 -2.98 5.24 -5.37
CA ASN A 259 -2.10 5.90 -6.32
C ASN A 259 -1.84 5.04 -7.56
N GLU A 260 -1.34 5.66 -8.62
CA GLU A 260 -0.97 4.95 -9.84
C GLU A 260 0.29 4.11 -9.63
N ARG A 261 0.38 3.02 -10.39
CA ARG A 261 1.51 2.10 -10.32
C ARG A 261 2.78 2.76 -10.86
N VAL A 262 3.78 2.91 -10.00
CA VAL A 262 5.08 3.52 -10.37
C VAL A 262 6.00 2.55 -11.11
N SER A 263 6.06 1.28 -10.71
CA SER A 263 6.95 0.27 -11.33
C SER A 263 6.16 -0.68 -12.23
N PRO A 264 6.22 -0.52 -13.56
CA PRO A 264 5.50 -1.39 -14.49
C PRO A 264 6.10 -2.81 -14.54
N LEU A 265 5.29 -3.78 -14.95
CA LEU A 265 5.75 -5.13 -15.29
C LEU A 265 6.05 -5.16 -16.79
N ALA A 266 7.28 -5.48 -17.17
CA ALA A 266 7.68 -5.57 -18.56
C ALA A 266 8.59 -6.78 -18.76
N GLU A 267 8.13 -7.78 -19.51
CA GLU A 267 8.98 -8.92 -19.85
C GLU A 267 10.09 -8.44 -20.81
N ARG A 268 11.34 -8.73 -20.43
CA ARG A 268 12.53 -8.37 -21.21
C ARG A 268 13.39 -9.60 -21.43
N GLU A 269 14.22 -9.54 -22.46
CA GLU A 269 15.26 -10.54 -22.68
C GLU A 269 16.24 -10.54 -21.49
N GLU A 270 16.73 -11.73 -21.14
CA GLU A 270 17.73 -11.87 -20.09
C GLU A 270 19.00 -11.11 -20.45
N ALA A 271 19.55 -10.38 -19.47
CA ALA A 271 20.80 -9.68 -19.64
C ALA A 271 21.94 -10.69 -19.86
N GLN A 272 22.78 -10.43 -20.87
CA GLN A 272 23.91 -11.29 -21.20
C GLN A 272 25.21 -10.51 -21.10
N ALA A 273 26.16 -11.04 -20.32
CA ALA A 273 27.51 -10.51 -20.32
C ALA A 273 28.23 -10.88 -21.62
N LEU A 274 28.82 -9.89 -22.28
CA LEU A 274 29.61 -10.10 -23.49
C LEU A 274 30.95 -10.77 -23.14
N LYS A 275 31.43 -11.65 -24.02
CA LYS A 275 32.77 -12.24 -23.89
C LYS A 275 33.82 -11.24 -24.37
N GLU A 276 35.07 -11.38 -23.93
CA GLU A 276 36.16 -10.51 -24.40
C GLU A 276 36.32 -10.50 -25.93
N SER A 277 36.04 -11.63 -26.60
CA SER A 277 36.03 -11.74 -28.07
C SER A 277 34.98 -10.86 -28.74
N ASP A 278 33.88 -10.59 -28.04
CA ASP A 278 32.74 -9.81 -28.51
C ASP A 278 32.93 -8.30 -28.33
N LEU A 279 33.96 -7.91 -27.56
CA LEU A 279 34.31 -6.51 -27.30
C LEU A 279 35.03 -5.83 -28.49
N VAL A 280 35.41 -6.62 -29.50
CA VAL A 280 36.07 -6.10 -30.71
C VAL A 280 35.04 -5.45 -31.64
N PRO A 281 35.34 -4.26 -32.21
CA PRO A 281 34.42 -3.60 -33.14
C PRO A 281 34.05 -4.51 -34.32
N SER A 282 32.75 -4.77 -34.49
CA SER A 282 32.23 -5.47 -35.66
C SER A 282 32.07 -4.48 -36.81
N GLU A 283 33.13 -4.29 -37.60
CA GLU A 283 33.05 -3.51 -38.85
C GLU A 283 32.58 -4.41 -40.00
N PRO A 284 31.64 -3.95 -40.86
CA PRO A 284 31.30 -4.68 -42.06
C PRO A 284 32.54 -4.81 -42.96
N ILE A 285 33.00 -6.04 -43.15
CA ILE A 285 34.12 -6.35 -44.03
C ILE A 285 33.63 -7.11 -45.25
N THR A 286 34.14 -6.74 -46.42
CA THR A 286 34.01 -7.56 -47.63
C THR A 286 35.24 -8.43 -47.75
N ALA A 287 35.09 -9.74 -47.56
CA ALA A 287 36.15 -10.72 -47.77
C ALA A 287 36.18 -11.15 -49.25
N VAL A 288 37.33 -10.98 -49.90
CA VAL A 288 37.55 -11.38 -51.30
C VAL A 288 38.56 -12.53 -51.34
N LEU A 289 38.13 -13.68 -51.84
CA LEU A 289 39.00 -14.83 -52.10
C LEU A 289 39.31 -14.92 -53.59
N SER A 290 40.59 -14.80 -53.95
CA SER A 290 41.03 -14.93 -55.35
C SER A 290 41.10 -16.40 -55.78
N LYS A 291 40.99 -16.66 -57.10
CA LYS A 291 41.20 -18.00 -57.68
C LYS A 291 42.60 -18.57 -57.41
N ALA A 292 43.57 -17.71 -57.09
CA ALA A 292 44.93 -18.11 -56.73
C ALA A 292 45.12 -18.35 -55.21
N GLY A 293 44.04 -18.35 -54.42
CA GLY A 293 44.08 -18.62 -52.98
C GLY A 293 44.45 -17.43 -52.10
N TRP A 294 44.40 -16.20 -52.63
CA TRP A 294 44.71 -15.00 -51.85
C TRP A 294 43.46 -14.48 -51.15
N ILE A 295 43.56 -14.25 -49.85
CA ILE A 295 42.51 -13.64 -49.04
C ILE A 295 42.82 -12.15 -48.89
N ARG A 296 41.89 -11.29 -49.28
CA ARG A 296 41.94 -9.85 -49.01
C ARG A 296 40.67 -9.40 -48.30
N ALA A 297 40.84 -8.52 -47.32
CA ALA A 297 39.72 -7.82 -46.68
C ALA A 297 39.64 -6.39 -47.26
N ALA A 298 38.48 -6.02 -47.79
CA ALA A 298 38.16 -4.65 -48.16
C ALA A 298 37.18 -4.07 -47.12
N LYS A 299 37.34 -2.77 -46.80
CA LYS A 299 36.36 -2.05 -45.98
C LYS A 299 35.06 -1.90 -46.75
N GLY A 300 33.94 -2.30 -46.14
CA GLY A 300 32.58 -2.00 -46.59
C GLY A 300 32.04 -0.78 -45.88
#